data_AF-A0A355B9J6-F1
#
_entry.id   AF-A0A355B9J6-F1
#
_cell.length_a   1.000
_cell.length_b   1.000
_cell.length_c   1.000
_cell.angle_alpha   90.00
_cell.angle_beta   90.00
_cell.angle_gamma   90.00
#
_symmetry.space_group_name_H-M   'P 1'
#
loop_
_entity.id
_entity.type
_entity.pdbx_description
1 polymer ?
#
loop_
_entity_poly.entity_id
_entity_poly.type
_entity_poly.pdbx_seq_one_letter_code
_entity_poly.pdbx_strand_id
1 'polypeptide(L)' 'MSKLKIAIQKSGRLFDESIQLLKDSGISIYNGNDQLKVTAANFPLEVYF' A
#
# COMPACT_ATOMS: atom_id res chain seq x y z
N MET A 1 -8.31 14.60 -10.90
CA MET A 1 -7.50 13.38 -11.15
C MET A 1 -7.90 12.31 -10.17
N SER A 2 -8.23 11.10 -10.63
CA SER A 2 -8.51 9.95 -9.76
C SER A 2 -7.21 9.29 -9.35
N LYS A 3 -7.03 9.06 -8.04
CA LYS A 3 -5.97 8.18 -7.53
C LYS A 3 -6.43 6.73 -7.65
N LEU A 4 -5.51 5.83 -8.00
CA LEU A 4 -5.75 4.39 -7.93
C LEU A 4 -6.02 4.00 -6.48
N LYS A 5 -7.04 3.20 -6.23
CA LYS A 5 -7.39 2.73 -4.88
C LYS A 5 -7.36 1.21 -4.87
N ILE A 6 -6.57 0.63 -3.97
CA ILE A 6 -6.47 -0.83 -3.79
C ILE A 6 -6.69 -1.18 -2.32
N ALA A 7 -7.37 -2.29 -2.06
CA ALA A 7 -7.47 -2.87 -0.73
C ALA A 7 -6.56 -4.09 -0.67
N ILE A 8 -5.79 -4.23 0.41
CA ILE A 8 -4.99 -5.40 0.71
C ILE A 8 -5.35 -5.92 2.10
N GLN A 9 -5.00 -7.17 2.38
CA GLN A 9 -5.25 -7.79 3.68
C GLN A 9 -4.57 -7.00 4.80
N LYS A 10 -5.24 -6.80 5.94
CA LYS A 10 -4.68 -6.07 7.10
C LYS A 10 -3.43 -6.71 7.73
N SER A 11 -3.27 -8.03 7.63
CA SER A 11 -2.22 -8.79 8.30
C SER A 11 -2.00 -10.18 7.72
N GLY A 12 -0.88 -10.82 8.10
CA GLY A 12 -0.51 -12.16 7.69
C GLY A 12 0.24 -12.22 6.36
N ARG A 13 0.50 -13.43 5.85
CA ARG A 13 1.34 -13.66 4.67
C ARG A 13 0.96 -12.82 3.45
N LEU A 14 -0.34 -12.65 3.18
CA LEU A 14 -0.82 -11.89 2.03
C LEU A 14 -0.52 -10.39 2.17
N PHE A 15 -0.53 -9.83 3.39
CA PHE A 15 -0.14 -8.45 3.63
C PHE A 15 1.34 -8.25 3.30
N ASP A 16 2.20 -9.12 3.83
CA ASP A 16 3.66 -9.03 3.64
C ASP A 16 4.03 -9.15 2.16
N GLU A 17 3.48 -10.14 1.47
CA GLU A 17 3.70 -10.37 0.03
C GLU A 17 3.14 -9.22 -0.82
N SER A 18 1.98 -8.67 -0.48
CA SER A 18 1.39 -7.53 -1.21
C SER A 18 2.21 -6.25 -1.04
N ILE A 19 2.70 -5.97 0.18
CA ILE A 19 3.60 -4.83 0.44
C ILE A 19 4.91 -5.00 -0.32
N GLN A 20 5.49 -6.21 -0.33
CA GLN A 20 6.72 -6.48 -1.06
C GLN A 20 6.53 -6.27 -2.57
N LEU A 21 5.43 -6.78 -3.13
CA LEU A 21 5.11 -6.60 -4.56
C LEU A 21 5.02 -5.11 -4.96
N LEU A 22 4.42 -4.28 -4.11
CA LEU A 22 4.33 -2.83 -4.37
C LEU A 22 5.71 -2.17 -4.33
N LYS A 23 6.58 -2.57 -3.40
CA LYS A 23 7.98 -2.09 -3.33
C LYS A 23 8.78 -2.53 -4.54
N ASP A 24 8.66 -3.79 -4.96
CA ASP A 24 9.34 -4.34 -6.14
C ASP A 24 8.88 -3.66 -7.44
N SER A 25 7.62 -3.19 -7.46
CA SER A 25 7.06 -2.36 -8.52
C SER A 25 7.55 -0.90 -8.47
N GLY A 26 8.46 -0.56 -7.56
CA GLY A 26 9.00 0.79 -7.38
C GLY A 26 8.07 1.76 -6.65
N ILE A 27 6.99 1.28 -6.03
CA ILE A 27 6.02 2.11 -5.31
C ILE A 27 6.48 2.27 -3.86
N SER A 28 6.80 3.50 -3.48
CA SER A 28 7.25 3.84 -2.13
C SER A 28 6.06 4.09 -1.22
N ILE A 29 5.81 3.14 -0.31
CA ILE A 29 4.70 3.18 0.66
C ILE A 29 5.28 3.24 2.06
N TYR A 30 4.91 4.27 2.83
CA TYR A 30 5.30 4.41 4.21
C TYR A 30 4.14 3.96 5.10
N ASN A 31 4.26 2.78 5.70
CA ASN A 31 3.26 2.27 6.63
C ASN A 31 3.57 2.79 8.04
N GLY A 32 2.91 3.89 8.45
CA GLY A 32 2.91 4.31 9.85
C GLY A 32 2.09 3.34 10.71
N ASN A 33 2.34 3.29 12.03
CA ASN A 33 1.55 2.43 12.92
C ASN A 33 0.07 2.85 12.94
N ASP A 34 -0.82 1.86 12.83
CA ASP A 34 -2.29 1.95 12.98
C ASP A 34 -3.06 2.82 11.96
N GLN A 35 -2.57 2.92 10.73
CA GLN A 35 -3.31 3.59 9.65
C GLN A 35 -4.19 2.61 8.86
N LEU A 36 -5.48 2.94 8.70
CA LEU A 36 -6.42 2.18 7.85
C LEU A 36 -6.22 2.44 6.34
N LYS A 37 -5.38 3.42 6.01
CA LYS A 37 -5.02 3.77 4.64
C LYS A 37 -3.64 4.40 4.59
N VAL A 38 -2.93 4.20 3.49
CA VAL A 38 -1.67 4.88 3.18
C VAL A 38 -1.68 5.39 1.75
N THR A 39 -0.98 6.48 1.51
CA THR A 39 -0.78 7.03 0.16
C THR A 39 0.68 6.81 -0.23
N ALA A 40 0.92 6.35 -1.46
CA ALA A 40 2.27 6.22 -1.98
C ALA A 40 2.91 7.59 -2.20
N ALA A 41 4.21 7.70 -1.91
CA ALA A 41 4.94 8.96 -1.99
C ALA A 41 5.27 9.40 -3.43
N ASN A 42 5.39 8.42 -4.35
CA ASN A 42 5.91 8.62 -5.70
C ASN A 42 4.95 8.17 -6.81
N PHE A 43 3.73 7.74 -6.47
CA PHE A 43 2.74 7.25 -7.43
C PHE A 43 1.32 7.60 -6.94
N PRO A 44 0.34 7.95 -7.79
CA PRO A 44 -1.02 8.31 -7.37
C PRO A 44 -1.85 7.08 -6.96
N LEU A 45 -1.42 6.40 -5.89
CA LEU A 45 -2.03 5.21 -5.30
C LEU A 45 -2.37 5.43 -3.83
N GLU A 46 -3.57 4.97 -3.45
CA GLU A 46 -4.03 4.81 -2.08
C GLU A 46 -4.27 3.33 -1.79
N VAL A 47 -3.63 2.84 -0.72
CA VAL A 47 -3.76 1.46 -0.25
C VAL A 47 -4.60 1.47 1.02
N TYR A 48 -5.58 0.59 1.10
CA TYR A 48 -6.44 0.36 2.26
C TYR A 48 -6.09 -1.00 2.87
N PHE A 49 -6.05 -1.06 4.20
CA PHE A 49 -5.64 -2.25 4.98
C PHE A 49 -6.80 -2.81 5.80
#